data_AF-A0A094CF15-F1
#
_entry.id   AF-A0A094CF15-F1
#
_cell.length_a   1.000
_cell.length_b   1.000
_cell.length_c   1.000
_cell.angle_alpha   90.00
_cell.angle_beta   90.00
_cell.angle_gamma   90.00
#
_symmetry.space_group_name_H-M   'P 1'
#
loop_
_entity.id
_entity.type
_entity.pdbx_description
1 polymer ?
#
loop_
_entity_poly.entity_id
_entity_poly.type
_entity_poly.pdbx_seq_one_letter_code
_entity_poly.pdbx_strand_id
1 'polypeptide(L)'
;MQLKTLLLFTAATALTAATAVEPAIERSLEIPDKLSKRACTSGCACKKGIKAGLYCGACLVPTSTSMTFAITKKKYDTHIYQCGSNGSCCDYGVRTSCKKANSQCASGSSPGAP
;
A
#
# COMPACT_ATOMS: atom_id res chain seq x y z
N MET A 1 78.69 -23.78 6.43
CA MET A 1 78.67 -25.05 5.67
C MET A 1 77.23 -25.39 5.32
N GLN A 2 77.03 -25.79 4.07
CA GLN A 2 75.77 -26.15 3.42
C GLN A 2 75.04 -27.31 4.10
N LEU A 3 73.70 -27.25 4.19
CA LEU A 3 72.80 -28.40 3.95
C LEU A 3 71.35 -27.89 3.80
N LYS A 4 70.85 -27.70 2.58
CA LYS A 4 70.04 -28.66 1.80
C LYS A 4 68.68 -29.01 2.42
N THR A 5 67.66 -28.32 1.89
CA THR A 5 66.42 -28.87 1.34
C THR A 5 65.62 -29.86 2.18
N LEU A 6 64.40 -29.46 2.58
CA LEU A 6 63.21 -30.28 2.29
C LEU A 6 61.94 -29.42 2.30
N LEU A 7 61.44 -29.19 1.08
CA LEU A 7 60.10 -28.74 0.76
C LEU A 7 59.08 -29.69 1.38
N LEU A 8 58.17 -29.17 2.18
CA LEU A 8 56.91 -29.84 2.50
C LEU A 8 55.77 -28.89 2.12
N PHE A 9 55.27 -29.12 0.92
CA PHE A 9 54.02 -28.58 0.39
C PHE A 9 52.86 -29.08 1.26
N THR A 10 52.33 -28.23 2.14
CA THR A 10 51.01 -28.46 2.74
C THR A 10 49.97 -27.75 1.90
N ALA A 11 49.17 -28.57 1.22
CA ALA A 11 48.15 -28.19 0.26
C ALA A 11 47.12 -27.24 0.88
N ALA A 12 46.92 -26.08 0.25
CA ALA A 12 45.77 -25.22 0.52
C ALA A 12 44.51 -25.90 -0.03
N THR A 13 43.67 -26.46 0.85
CA THR A 13 42.32 -26.89 0.49
C THR A 13 41.45 -25.67 0.27
N ALA A 14 41.24 -25.29 -0.99
CA ALA A 14 40.23 -24.32 -1.38
C ALA A 14 38.84 -24.93 -1.10
N LEU A 15 38.11 -24.34 -0.15
CA LEU A 15 36.71 -24.67 0.11
C LEU A 15 35.85 -23.93 -0.91
N THR A 16 35.53 -24.57 -2.03
CA THR A 16 34.59 -24.04 -3.01
C THR A 16 33.17 -24.20 -2.45
N ALA A 17 32.64 -23.14 -1.84
CA ALA A 17 31.22 -23.08 -1.54
C ALA A 17 30.45 -22.99 -2.87
N ALA A 18 29.84 -24.09 -3.29
CA ALA A 18 28.87 -24.08 -4.38
C ALA A 18 27.63 -23.32 -3.89
N THR A 19 27.56 -22.02 -4.21
CA THR A 19 26.30 -21.30 -4.15
C THR A 19 25.44 -21.83 -5.29
N ALA A 20 24.56 -22.78 -4.98
CA ALA A 20 23.46 -23.14 -5.87
C ALA A 20 22.58 -21.90 -6.01
N VAL A 21 22.84 -21.11 -7.06
CA VAL A 21 21.93 -20.06 -7.50
C VAL A 21 20.78 -20.81 -8.16
N GLU A 22 19.76 -21.13 -7.36
CA GLU A 22 18.48 -21.56 -7.90
C GLU A 22 18.02 -20.47 -8.87
N PRO A 23 17.73 -20.80 -10.14
CA PRO A 23 17.27 -19.78 -11.07
C PRO A 23 15.98 -19.23 -10.50
N ALA A 24 15.99 -17.95 -10.13
CA ALA A 24 14.78 -17.22 -9.84
C ALA A 24 13.96 -17.30 -11.13
N ILE A 25 13.01 -18.24 -11.17
CA ILE A 25 11.96 -18.26 -12.17
C ILE A 25 11.23 -16.94 -11.95
N GLU A 26 11.61 -15.92 -12.72
CA GLU A 26 10.87 -14.68 -12.83
C GLU A 26 9.48 -15.08 -13.30
N ARG A 27 8.56 -15.20 -12.33
CA ARG A 27 7.14 -15.23 -12.63
C ARG A 27 6.84 -13.89 -13.25
N SER A 28 6.89 -13.83 -14.57
CA SER A 28 6.36 -12.74 -15.38
C SER A 28 4.85 -12.71 -15.10
N LEU A 29 4.47 -12.03 -14.02
CA LEU A 29 3.10 -11.66 -13.76
C LEU A 29 2.74 -10.72 -14.89
N GLU A 30 1.94 -11.19 -15.84
CA GLU A 30 1.32 -10.34 -16.86
C GLU A 30 0.56 -9.24 -16.14
N ILE A 31 1.17 -8.06 -16.02
CA ILE A 31 0.49 -6.87 -15.56
C ILE A 31 -0.40 -6.46 -16.74
N PRO A 32 -1.74 -6.45 -16.59
CA PRO A 32 -2.62 -6.14 -17.70
C PRO A 32 -2.23 -4.81 -18.33
N ASP A 33 -2.00 -4.78 -19.64
CA ASP A 33 -1.57 -3.60 -20.42
C ASP A 33 -2.53 -2.40 -20.30
N LYS A 34 -3.73 -2.61 -19.75
CA LYS A 34 -4.68 -1.56 -19.43
C LYS A 34 -5.32 -1.74 -18.06
N LEU A 35 -4.64 -1.25 -17.02
CA LEU A 35 -5.33 -0.82 -15.81
C LEU A 35 -6.11 0.46 -16.12
N SER A 36 -7.40 0.33 -16.44
CA SER A 36 -8.24 1.52 -16.65
C SER A 36 -8.34 2.31 -15.34
N LYS A 37 -8.01 3.60 -15.37
CA LYS A 37 -8.22 4.49 -14.24
C LYS A 37 -9.70 4.44 -13.88
N ARG A 38 -10.05 4.16 -12.61
CA ARG A 38 -11.45 4.27 -12.16
C ARG A 38 -11.93 5.68 -12.49
N ALA A 39 -13.08 5.78 -13.14
CA ALA A 39 -13.69 7.06 -13.46
C ALA A 39 -13.90 7.83 -12.15
N CYS A 40 -13.28 9.01 -12.05
CA CYS A 40 -13.48 9.93 -10.94
C CYS A 40 -14.81 10.65 -11.17
N THR A 41 -15.80 10.39 -10.31
CA THR A 41 -17.03 11.17 -10.27
C THR A 41 -16.84 12.37 -9.34
N SER A 42 -16.99 13.58 -9.89
CA SER A 42 -16.79 14.83 -9.15
C SER A 42 -18.06 15.29 -8.41
N GLY A 43 -17.91 16.32 -7.57
CA GLY A 43 -19.03 16.96 -6.86
C GLY A 43 -19.27 16.47 -5.43
N CYS A 44 -18.44 15.55 -4.94
CA CYS A 44 -18.29 15.29 -3.52
C CYS A 44 -17.44 16.40 -2.86
N ALA A 45 -17.34 16.41 -1.53
CA ALA A 45 -16.34 17.19 -0.80
C ALA A 45 -15.80 16.39 0.39
N CYS A 46 -14.53 16.60 0.72
CA CYS A 46 -13.91 16.08 1.95
C CYS A 46 -13.70 17.19 2.98
N LYS A 47 -13.59 16.80 4.25
CA LYS A 47 -13.18 17.70 5.33
C LYS A 47 -11.80 18.28 5.01
N LYS A 48 -11.68 19.61 5.04
CA LYS A 48 -10.39 20.30 4.82
C LYS A 48 -9.41 19.98 5.95
N GLY A 49 -8.12 19.89 5.61
CA GLY A 49 -7.04 19.66 6.57
C GLY A 49 -6.85 18.20 7.00
N ILE A 50 -7.64 17.27 6.47
CA ILE A 50 -7.40 15.84 6.69
C ILE A 50 -6.22 15.35 5.85
N LYS A 51 -5.63 14.23 6.27
CA LYS A 51 -4.60 13.53 5.50
C LYS A 51 -5.15 13.19 4.11
N ALA A 52 -4.41 13.51 3.05
CA ALA A 52 -4.81 13.10 1.71
C ALA A 52 -4.74 11.57 1.58
N GLY A 53 -5.71 10.97 0.90
CA GLY A 53 -5.76 9.52 0.74
C GLY A 53 -7.15 8.97 0.44
N LEU A 54 -7.26 7.65 0.49
CA LEU A 54 -8.51 6.94 0.28
C LEU A 54 -9.32 6.87 1.58
N TYR A 55 -10.62 7.16 1.48
CA TYR A 55 -11.57 7.09 2.58
C TYR A 55 -12.87 6.44 2.08
N CYS A 56 -13.33 5.42 2.77
CA CYS A 56 -14.71 4.95 2.62
C CYS A 56 -15.68 6.03 3.16
N GLY A 57 -16.91 6.07 2.63
CA GLY A 57 -17.89 7.09 3.04
C GLY A 57 -18.21 7.07 4.54
N ALA A 58 -18.13 5.90 5.18
CA ALA A 58 -18.32 5.76 6.62
C ALA A 58 -17.09 6.13 7.47
N CYS A 59 -15.99 6.61 6.89
CA CYS A 59 -14.81 7.00 7.67
C CYS A 59 -15.06 8.25 8.50
N LEU A 60 -14.75 8.16 9.79
CA LEU A 60 -14.72 9.24 10.75
C LEU A 60 -13.26 9.66 11.02
N VAL A 61 -13.02 10.96 11.08
CA VAL A 61 -11.73 11.58 11.36
C VAL A 61 -11.83 12.46 12.61
N PRO A 62 -10.75 12.52 13.42
CA PRO A 62 -10.73 13.38 14.59
C PRO A 62 -10.72 14.86 14.20
N THR A 63 -11.42 15.65 15.00
CA THR A 63 -11.35 17.11 15.04
C THR A 63 -10.93 17.54 16.44
N SER A 64 -10.85 18.84 16.71
CA SER A 64 -10.43 19.36 18.02
C SER A 64 -11.35 18.93 19.18
N THR A 65 -12.62 18.62 18.92
CA THR A 65 -13.61 18.34 19.97
C THR A 65 -14.44 17.07 19.76
N SER A 66 -14.37 16.44 18.58
CA SER A 66 -15.23 15.31 18.22
C SER A 66 -14.71 14.53 17.01
N MET A 67 -15.34 13.40 16.70
CA MET A 67 -15.17 12.69 15.43
C MET A 67 -16.20 13.21 14.40
N THR A 68 -15.80 13.33 13.14
CA THR A 68 -16.69 13.76 12.05
C THR A 68 -16.44 12.94 10.78
N PHE A 69 -17.38 12.90 9.84
CA PHE A 69 -17.16 12.20 8.58
C PHE A 69 -16.05 12.86 7.76
N ALA A 70 -15.18 12.03 7.17
CA ALA A 70 -14.16 12.48 6.22
C ALA A 70 -14.82 13.11 4.99
N ILE A 71 -15.97 12.58 4.56
CA ILE A 71 -16.73 13.04 3.40
C ILE A 71 -17.89 13.90 3.87
N THR A 72 -17.94 15.15 3.40
CA THR A 72 -18.89 16.17 3.87
C THR A 72 -19.99 16.48 2.87
N LYS A 73 -19.86 16.06 1.60
CA LYS A 73 -20.87 16.26 0.54
C LYS A 73 -20.93 15.06 -0.40
N LYS A 74 -22.16 14.68 -0.83
CA LYS A 74 -22.45 13.50 -1.66
C LYS A 74 -21.80 12.21 -1.10
N LYS A 75 -21.95 12.01 0.21
CA LYS A 75 -21.43 10.85 0.95
C LYS A 75 -22.35 9.65 0.80
N TYR A 76 -21.77 8.51 0.44
CA TYR A 76 -22.39 7.19 0.45
C TYR A 76 -21.44 6.24 1.19
N ASP A 77 -21.93 5.58 2.23
CA ASP A 77 -21.07 4.81 3.15
C ASP A 77 -20.32 3.66 2.49
N THR A 78 -20.89 3.10 1.43
CA THR A 78 -20.32 1.99 0.67
C THR A 78 -19.37 2.40 -0.45
N HIS A 79 -19.20 3.70 -0.68
CA HIS A 79 -18.32 4.23 -1.72
C HIS A 79 -16.91 4.47 -1.19
N ILE A 80 -15.92 4.42 -2.09
CA ILE A 80 -14.54 4.81 -1.82
C ILE A 80 -14.22 6.15 -2.49
N TYR A 81 -13.70 7.08 -1.71
CA TYR A 81 -13.36 8.42 -2.14
C TYR A 81 -11.84 8.63 -2.08
N GLN A 82 -11.28 9.33 -3.05
CA GLN A 82 -9.96 9.95 -2.92
C GLN A 82 -10.16 11.37 -2.39
N CYS A 83 -9.67 11.65 -1.19
CA CYS A 83 -9.66 12.99 -0.61
C CYS A 83 -8.30 13.67 -0.84
N GLY A 84 -8.34 14.95 -1.21
CA GLY A 84 -7.21 15.88 -1.10
C GLY A 84 -7.31 16.73 0.17
N SER A 85 -6.17 17.21 0.69
CA SER A 85 -6.13 18.00 1.93
C SER A 85 -6.86 19.36 1.83
N ASN A 86 -7.08 19.86 0.62
CA ASN A 86 -7.86 21.08 0.35
C ASN A 86 -9.39 20.86 0.35
N GLY A 87 -9.86 19.64 0.58
CA GLY A 87 -11.28 19.27 0.58
C GLY A 87 -11.84 18.85 -0.78
N SER A 88 -11.00 18.82 -1.83
CA SER A 88 -11.36 18.20 -3.11
C SER A 88 -11.51 16.69 -2.99
N CYS A 89 -12.32 16.07 -3.84
CA CYS A 89 -12.39 14.62 -3.91
C CYS A 89 -12.86 14.06 -5.25
N CYS A 90 -12.55 12.78 -5.41
CA CYS A 90 -13.09 11.89 -6.44
C CYS A 90 -13.87 10.77 -5.77
N ASP A 91 -15.12 10.56 -6.17
CA ASP A 91 -15.87 9.35 -5.84
C ASP A 91 -15.57 8.27 -6.91
N TYR A 92 -15.03 7.13 -6.49
CA TYR A 92 -14.74 5.98 -7.35
C TYR A 92 -15.83 4.91 -7.32
N GLY A 93 -16.97 5.21 -6.70
CA GLY A 93 -18.14 4.35 -6.56
C GLY A 93 -18.01 3.31 -5.46
N VAL A 94 -18.94 2.35 -5.50
CA VAL A 94 -19.04 1.26 -4.53
C VAL A 94 -17.75 0.44 -4.46
N ARG A 95 -17.33 0.12 -3.23
CA ARG A 95 -16.27 -0.85 -2.96
C ARG A 95 -16.71 -1.80 -1.86
N THR A 96 -16.62 -3.10 -2.09
CA THR A 96 -17.04 -4.13 -1.13
C THR A 96 -16.33 -4.02 0.23
N SER A 97 -15.07 -3.58 0.24
CA SER A 97 -14.32 -3.34 1.48
C SER A 97 -14.88 -2.19 2.31
N CYS A 98 -15.65 -1.27 1.72
CA CYS A 98 -16.29 -0.17 2.47
C CYS A 98 -17.55 -0.60 3.21
N LYS A 99 -18.04 -1.83 2.99
CA LYS A 99 -19.18 -2.40 3.73
C LYS A 99 -18.79 -3.02 5.08
N LYS A 100 -17.50 -3.06 5.42
CA LYS A 100 -16.98 -3.74 6.61
C LYS A 100 -16.49 -2.73 7.65
N ALA A 101 -16.48 -3.11 8.93
CA ALA A 101 -16.00 -2.28 10.04
C ALA A 101 -14.50 -1.93 9.94
N ASN A 102 -13.70 -2.73 9.22
CA ASN A 102 -12.29 -2.44 8.92
C ASN A 102 -12.10 -1.78 7.55
N SER A 103 -13.02 -0.87 7.20
CA SER A 103 -13.03 -0.19 5.92
C SER A 103 -11.86 0.77 5.77
N GLN A 104 -11.50 1.06 4.52
CA GLN A 104 -10.28 1.80 4.20
C GLN A 104 -10.41 3.28 4.56
N CYS A 105 -9.66 3.73 5.58
CA CYS A 105 -9.54 5.12 5.98
C CYS A 105 -8.06 5.51 6.05
N ALA A 106 -7.62 6.49 5.27
CA ALA A 106 -6.21 6.92 5.29
C ALA A 106 -5.79 7.54 6.65
N SER A 107 -6.77 8.01 7.43
CA SER A 107 -6.67 8.37 8.84
C SER A 107 -8.01 8.14 9.55
N GLY A 108 -8.01 8.08 10.88
CA GLY A 108 -9.23 7.88 11.65
C GLY A 108 -9.73 6.44 11.59
N SER A 109 -11.03 6.24 11.75
CA SER A 109 -11.64 4.91 11.85
C SER A 109 -13.02 4.88 11.18
N SER A 110 -13.55 3.70 10.89
CA SER A 110 -14.92 3.56 10.42
C SER A 110 -15.67 2.56 11.29
N PRO A 111 -16.94 2.81 11.64
CA PRO A 111 -17.80 1.79 12.23
C PRO A 111 -18.27 0.73 11.21
N GLY A 112 -17.94 0.91 9.92
CA GLY A 112 -18.54 0.17 8.81
C GLY A 112 -19.78 0.88 8.25
N ALA A 113 -20.13 0.55 7.00
CA ALA A 113 -21.41 0.95 6.45
C ALA A 113 -22.52 0.04 7.03
N PRO A 114 -23.71 0.59 7.35
CA PRO A 114 -24.87 -0.23 7.71
C PRO A 114 -25.32 -1.16 6.57
#